data_AF-F7MAN8-F1
#
_entry.id   AF-F7MAN8-F1
#
_cell.length_a   1.000
_cell.length_b   1.000
_cell.length_c   1.000
_cell.angle_alpha   90.00
_cell.angle_beta   90.00
_cell.angle_gamma   90.00
#
_symmetry.space_group_name_H-M   'P 1'
#
loop_
_entity.id
_entity.type
_entity.pdbx_description
1 polymer ?
#
loop_
_entity_poly.entity_id
_entity_poly.type
_entity_poly.pdbx_seq_one_letter_code
_entity_poly.pdbx_strand_id
1 'polypeptide(L)'
;MLRSIYLLSFLLLQSLFAFAGNVKENVPSSFDLYVCIGQSNMAGRATLTPEVMDTLQNVYLLNDKGNFEPAVNPLNRYSTVRKDLSMQRLGPAYGFAKEMARQTKRPVGLVVNARGGSSINSWLKGSKDGYYEEALSRVRIAMKQGGVLKAILWHQGEADCSNPEAYKQKLISLVKDLREDLDMPDLPVVVGQISQWNWTKREAGTVPFNQMIKKVSSFIPYSDWVSSKGLGWYKDEKDPHFNTEAQLLLGKRYAKKILKFYKHQ
;
A
#
# COMPACT_ATOMS: atom_id res chain seq x y z
N MET A 1 -41.93 -45.70 -46.86
CA MET A 1 -41.71 -44.25 -47.10
C MET A 1 -41.44 -43.56 -45.77
N LEU A 2 -40.54 -42.59 -45.78
CA LEU A 2 -39.83 -41.94 -44.67
C LEU A 2 -40.69 -41.43 -43.49
N ARG A 3 -40.02 -41.31 -42.33
CA ARG A 3 -39.97 -40.18 -41.35
C ARG A 3 -40.02 -40.72 -39.91
N SER A 4 -39.20 -40.33 -38.93
CA SER A 4 -38.12 -39.35 -38.81
C SER A 4 -37.28 -39.71 -37.58
N ILE A 5 -35.96 -39.57 -37.70
CA ILE A 5 -34.98 -39.69 -36.62
C ILE A 5 -34.90 -38.33 -35.92
N TYR A 6 -35.29 -38.24 -34.65
CA TYR A 6 -34.86 -37.18 -33.72
C TYR A 6 -34.95 -37.70 -32.27
N LEU A 7 -33.94 -38.45 -31.82
CA LEU A 7 -33.63 -38.51 -30.39
C LEU A 7 -32.81 -37.26 -30.07
N LEU A 8 -33.49 -36.21 -29.61
CA LEU A 8 -32.83 -35.04 -29.04
C LEU A 8 -32.15 -35.44 -27.73
N SER A 9 -30.83 -35.38 -27.76
CA SER A 9 -29.92 -35.30 -26.63
C SER A 9 -30.44 -34.33 -25.56
N PHE A 10 -30.87 -34.87 -24.42
CA PHE A 10 -31.23 -34.09 -23.24
C PHE A 10 -30.32 -34.49 -22.07
N LEU A 11 -29.55 -33.51 -21.60
CA LEU A 11 -28.91 -33.42 -20.27
C LEU A 11 -27.70 -34.32 -19.97
N LEU A 12 -26.56 -33.97 -20.54
CA LEU A 12 -25.24 -34.16 -19.91
C LEU A 12 -24.73 -32.79 -19.43
N LEU A 13 -25.23 -32.35 -18.28
CA LEU A 13 -24.63 -31.23 -17.54
C LEU A 13 -24.93 -31.38 -16.04
N GLN A 14 -24.53 -32.52 -15.48
CA GLN A 14 -24.44 -32.65 -14.03
C GLN A 14 -23.09 -32.09 -13.57
N SER A 15 -23.17 -30.82 -13.15
CA SER A 15 -22.50 -30.28 -11.96
C SER A 15 -21.04 -30.71 -11.72
N LEU A 16 -20.11 -30.03 -12.39
CA LEU A 16 -18.83 -29.71 -11.76
C LEU A 16 -19.06 -28.57 -10.77
N PHE A 17 -19.72 -28.86 -9.64
CA PHE A 17 -19.53 -28.06 -8.44
C PHE A 17 -18.13 -28.38 -7.95
N ALA A 18 -17.15 -27.65 -8.47
CA ALA A 18 -15.81 -27.63 -7.91
C ALA A 18 -15.98 -27.21 -6.44
N PHE A 19 -15.59 -28.12 -5.56
CA PHE A 19 -15.44 -27.91 -4.13
C PHE A 19 -14.56 -26.67 -3.93
N ALA A 20 -15.16 -25.49 -3.72
CA ALA A 20 -14.47 -24.35 -3.16
C ALA A 20 -14.29 -24.59 -1.66
N GLY A 21 -13.54 -25.65 -1.33
CA GLY A 21 -12.97 -25.78 0.00
C GLY A 21 -12.07 -24.57 0.20
N ASN A 22 -12.23 -23.89 1.33
CA ASN A 22 -11.27 -22.91 1.83
C ASN A 22 -9.90 -23.58 1.95
N VAL A 23 -9.13 -23.61 0.85
CA VAL A 23 -7.72 -23.90 0.91
C VAL A 23 -7.12 -22.75 1.69
N LYS A 24 -6.83 -22.97 2.97
CA LYS A 24 -5.94 -22.09 3.72
C LYS A 24 -4.63 -22.09 2.96
N GLU A 25 -4.41 -21.06 2.15
CA GLU A 25 -3.17 -20.88 1.42
C GLU A 25 -2.05 -20.79 2.47
N ASN A 26 -1.21 -21.83 2.53
CA ASN A 26 -0.11 -21.85 3.48
C ASN A 26 0.84 -20.70 3.16
N VAL A 27 1.26 -19.96 4.19
CA VAL A 27 2.24 -18.88 4.03
C VAL A 27 3.54 -19.49 3.49
N PRO A 28 4.09 -18.98 2.37
CA PRO A 28 5.34 -19.46 1.81
C PRO A 28 6.52 -19.20 2.75
N SER A 29 7.54 -20.06 2.70
CA SER A 29 8.76 -19.88 3.49
C SER A 29 9.60 -18.67 3.05
N SER A 30 9.34 -18.11 1.86
CA SER A 30 9.95 -16.88 1.38
C SER A 30 9.00 -16.10 0.46
N PHE A 31 9.00 -14.78 0.59
CA PHE A 31 8.15 -13.86 -0.17
C PHE A 31 8.81 -12.49 -0.31
N ASP A 32 8.40 -11.74 -1.33
CA ASP A 32 8.83 -10.35 -1.52
C ASP A 32 8.05 -9.47 -0.53
N LEU A 33 8.78 -8.81 0.38
CA LEU A 33 8.20 -8.01 1.47
C LEU A 33 8.18 -6.52 1.11
N TYR A 34 7.03 -5.88 1.31
CA TYR A 34 6.87 -4.44 1.15
C TYR A 34 6.29 -3.79 2.41
N VAL A 35 6.79 -2.60 2.71
CA VAL A 35 6.40 -1.83 3.88
C VAL A 35 5.56 -0.64 3.42
N CYS A 36 4.35 -0.51 3.99
CA CYS A 36 3.37 0.51 3.64
C CYS A 36 3.14 1.39 4.87
N ILE A 37 3.76 2.58 4.88
CA ILE A 37 3.76 3.51 6.02
C ILE A 37 3.39 4.93 5.57
N GLY A 38 3.02 5.77 6.55
CA GLY A 38 2.53 7.12 6.31
C GLY A 38 1.23 7.39 7.05
N GLN A 39 0.29 8.12 6.43
CA GLN A 39 -0.93 8.58 7.12
C GLN A 39 -2.24 7.98 6.58
N SER A 40 -3.35 8.72 6.68
CA SER A 40 -4.70 8.23 6.44
C SER A 40 -4.93 7.70 5.02
N ASN A 41 -4.34 8.32 3.99
CA ASN A 41 -4.43 7.81 2.63
C ASN A 41 -3.67 6.48 2.45
N MET A 42 -2.56 6.23 3.18
CA MET A 42 -1.93 4.89 3.23
C MET A 42 -2.77 3.90 4.04
N ALA A 43 -3.21 4.33 5.23
CA ALA A 43 -4.02 3.53 6.15
C ALA A 43 -5.36 3.08 5.55
N GLY A 44 -5.90 3.90 4.65
CA GLY A 44 -7.12 3.66 3.91
C GLY A 44 -8.34 4.32 4.54
N ARG A 45 -9.08 5.08 3.74
CA ARG A 45 -10.36 5.74 4.10
C ARG A 45 -11.46 5.52 3.07
N ALA A 46 -11.08 5.07 1.88
CA ALA A 46 -12.01 4.85 0.78
C ALA A 46 -12.98 3.71 1.10
N THR A 47 -14.16 3.74 0.47
CA THR A 47 -15.21 2.74 0.65
C THR A 47 -14.71 1.33 0.34
N LEU A 48 -15.07 0.38 1.20
CA LEU A 48 -14.90 -1.05 0.93
C LEU A 48 -16.11 -1.52 0.13
N THR A 49 -15.93 -1.68 -1.18
CA THR A 49 -16.92 -2.31 -2.05
C THR A 49 -16.76 -3.84 -2.01
N PRO A 50 -17.76 -4.63 -2.42
CA PRO A 50 -17.65 -6.09 -2.43
C PRO A 50 -16.40 -6.60 -3.17
N GLU A 51 -16.01 -5.97 -4.29
CA GLU A 51 -14.88 -6.39 -5.14
C GLU A 51 -13.50 -6.19 -4.50
N VAL A 52 -13.41 -5.42 -3.42
CA VAL A 52 -12.18 -5.20 -2.65
C VAL A 52 -12.20 -5.90 -1.29
N MET A 53 -13.22 -6.70 -1.01
CA MET A 53 -13.33 -7.48 0.22
C MET A 53 -12.87 -8.93 0.06
N ASP A 54 -12.62 -9.37 -1.17
CA ASP A 54 -12.04 -10.68 -1.44
C ASP A 54 -10.61 -10.79 -0.89
N THR A 55 -10.26 -12.00 -0.43
CA THR A 55 -8.88 -12.34 -0.08
C THR A 55 -8.00 -12.25 -1.32
N LEU A 56 -6.90 -11.52 -1.22
CA LEU A 56 -5.91 -11.41 -2.28
C LEU A 56 -5.15 -12.73 -2.44
N GLN A 57 -5.12 -13.25 -3.66
CA GLN A 57 -4.34 -14.45 -4.00
C GLN A 57 -2.84 -14.18 -3.93
N ASN A 58 -2.07 -15.07 -3.30
CA ASN A 58 -0.62 -14.99 -3.20
C ASN A 58 -0.09 -13.69 -2.55
N VAL A 59 -0.92 -13.09 -1.68
CA VAL A 59 -0.59 -11.90 -0.88
C VAL A 59 -0.89 -12.17 0.58
N TYR A 60 0.05 -11.82 1.44
CA TYR A 60 0.00 -12.09 2.88
C TYR A 60 0.22 -10.81 3.67
N LEU A 61 -0.47 -10.66 4.79
CA LEU A 61 -0.39 -9.51 5.69
C LEU A 61 0.19 -9.93 7.04
N LEU A 62 1.17 -9.17 7.54
CA LEU A 62 1.69 -9.35 8.89
C LEU A 62 0.64 -8.95 9.93
N ASN A 63 0.29 -9.87 10.83
CA ASN A 63 -0.69 -9.64 11.89
C ASN A 63 -0.08 -9.07 13.18
N ASP A 64 -0.91 -8.93 14.21
CA ASP A 64 -0.53 -8.41 15.53
C ASP A 64 0.25 -9.44 16.37
N LYS A 65 0.20 -10.72 16.00
CA LYS A 65 0.98 -11.81 16.61
C LYS A 65 2.35 -12.01 15.96
N GLY A 66 2.69 -11.20 14.95
CA GLY A 66 3.95 -11.31 14.22
C GLY A 66 4.00 -12.46 13.20
N ASN A 67 2.85 -13.04 12.83
CA ASN A 67 2.74 -14.06 11.79
C ASN A 67 2.09 -13.47 10.53
N PHE A 68 2.27 -14.15 9.39
CA PHE A 68 1.57 -13.80 8.16
C PHE A 68 0.26 -14.57 8.03
N GLU A 69 -0.73 -13.94 7.41
CA GLU A 69 -2.00 -14.57 7.02
C GLU A 69 -2.44 -14.06 5.64
N PRO A 70 -3.29 -14.79 4.90
CA PRO A 70 -3.83 -14.29 3.62
C PRO A 70 -4.40 -12.88 3.75
N ALA A 71 -4.03 -12.00 2.83
CA ALA A 71 -4.34 -10.58 2.93
C ALA A 71 -5.77 -10.29 2.49
N VAL A 72 -6.54 -9.66 3.37
CA VAL A 72 -7.90 -9.15 3.12
C VAL A 72 -8.02 -7.74 3.68
N ASN A 73 -8.88 -6.89 3.12
CA ASN A 73 -9.10 -5.57 3.69
C ASN A 73 -9.83 -5.62 5.05
N PRO A 74 -9.66 -4.59 5.91
CA PRO A 74 -8.73 -3.47 5.77
C PRO A 74 -7.29 -3.88 6.09
N LEU A 75 -6.35 -3.51 5.22
CA LEU A 75 -4.95 -3.95 5.34
C LEU A 75 -4.19 -3.28 6.50
N ASN A 76 -4.61 -2.09 6.95
CA ASN A 76 -4.00 -1.41 8.09
C ASN A 76 -4.51 -1.91 9.47
N ARG A 77 -5.31 -3.00 9.52
CA ARG A 77 -5.97 -3.48 10.76
C ARG A 77 -4.99 -3.86 11.87
N TYR A 78 -3.78 -4.28 11.51
CA TYR A 78 -2.74 -4.72 12.45
C TYR A 78 -1.66 -3.68 12.70
N SER A 79 -1.84 -2.45 12.21
CA SER A 79 -0.91 -1.38 12.55
C SER A 79 -0.93 -1.15 14.06
N THR A 80 0.24 -1.12 14.69
CA THR A 80 0.40 -0.93 16.15
C THR A 80 0.22 0.53 16.56
N VAL A 81 0.33 1.44 15.59
CA VAL A 81 0.17 2.88 15.83
C VAL A 81 -1.22 3.39 15.45
N ARG A 82 -2.11 2.58 14.87
CA ARG A 82 -3.38 3.06 14.31
C ARG A 82 -4.27 3.81 15.31
N LYS A 83 -5.20 4.57 14.74
CA LYS A 83 -6.39 5.12 15.41
C LYS A 83 -7.40 3.98 15.66
N ASP A 84 -8.69 4.20 15.53
CA ASP A 84 -9.67 3.12 15.67
C ASP A 84 -9.68 2.16 14.48
N LEU A 85 -10.01 0.89 14.73
CA LEU A 85 -10.15 -0.13 13.69
C LEU A 85 -11.26 0.24 12.68
N SER A 86 -12.37 0.82 13.16
CA SER A 86 -13.51 1.26 12.34
C SER A 86 -13.18 2.33 11.30
N MET A 87 -12.06 3.05 11.48
CA MET A 87 -11.56 4.03 10.52
C MET A 87 -10.72 3.42 9.39
N GLN A 88 -10.26 2.17 9.54
CA GLN A 88 -9.39 1.53 8.56
C GLN A 88 -10.25 0.96 7.43
N ARG A 89 -9.94 1.36 6.20
CA ARG A 89 -10.69 0.94 5.01
C ARG A 89 -9.72 0.65 3.86
N LEU A 90 -10.13 0.91 2.62
CA LEU A 90 -9.29 0.70 1.46
C LEU A 90 -8.20 1.78 1.35
N GLY A 91 -6.94 1.34 1.28
CA GLY A 91 -5.76 2.14 0.95
C GLY A 91 -5.06 1.60 -0.30
N PRO A 92 -3.94 2.22 -0.74
CA PRO A 92 -3.30 1.88 -2.01
C PRO A 92 -2.55 0.54 -1.95
N ALA A 93 -2.24 0.04 -0.74
CA ALA A 93 -1.57 -1.23 -0.52
C ALA A 93 -2.30 -2.42 -1.18
N TYR A 94 -3.63 -2.39 -1.26
CA TYR A 94 -4.43 -3.45 -1.89
C TYR A 94 -4.16 -3.53 -3.40
N GLY A 95 -4.35 -2.41 -4.10
CA GLY A 95 -4.12 -2.34 -5.55
C GLY A 95 -2.64 -2.57 -5.90
N PHE A 96 -1.73 -2.09 -5.05
CA PHE A 96 -0.30 -2.34 -5.17
C PHE A 96 0.03 -3.83 -5.09
N ALA A 97 -0.36 -4.50 -4.01
CA ALA A 97 0.04 -5.89 -3.77
C ALA A 97 -0.58 -6.85 -4.80
N LYS A 98 -1.85 -6.62 -5.17
CA LYS A 98 -2.51 -7.36 -6.25
C LYS A 98 -1.73 -7.25 -7.57
N GLU A 99 -1.26 -6.06 -7.92
CA GLU A 99 -0.49 -5.85 -9.14
C GLU A 99 0.93 -6.44 -9.04
N MET A 100 1.60 -6.32 -7.89
CA MET A 100 2.92 -6.92 -7.69
C MET A 100 2.86 -8.45 -7.81
N ALA A 101 1.97 -9.12 -7.08
CA ALA A 101 1.81 -10.58 -7.16
C ALA A 101 1.50 -11.04 -8.59
N ARG A 102 0.67 -10.28 -9.33
CA ARG A 102 0.33 -10.58 -10.72
C ARG A 102 1.53 -10.47 -11.67
N GLN A 103 2.37 -9.45 -11.48
CA GLN A 103 3.48 -9.11 -12.38
C GLN A 103 4.74 -9.92 -12.08
N THR A 104 5.10 -10.08 -10.81
CA THR A 104 6.31 -10.81 -10.41
C THR A 104 6.10 -12.32 -10.37
N LYS A 105 4.84 -12.78 -10.26
CA LYS A 105 4.48 -14.18 -9.98
C LYS A 105 5.11 -14.73 -8.70
N ARG A 106 5.59 -13.84 -7.81
CA ARG A 106 6.17 -14.18 -6.52
C ARG A 106 5.15 -13.90 -5.41
N PRO A 107 5.15 -14.70 -4.34
CA PRO A 107 4.42 -14.37 -3.12
C PRO A 107 4.77 -12.98 -2.59
N VAL A 108 3.77 -12.24 -2.15
CA VAL A 108 3.91 -10.88 -1.63
C VAL A 108 3.57 -10.83 -0.15
N GLY A 109 4.48 -10.33 0.68
CA GLY A 109 4.23 -9.99 2.07
C GLY A 109 4.06 -8.49 2.27
N LEU A 110 3.10 -8.10 3.12
CA LEU A 110 2.84 -6.71 3.48
C LEU A 110 3.05 -6.47 4.98
N VAL A 111 3.80 -5.42 5.30
CA VAL A 111 3.70 -4.72 6.59
C VAL A 111 2.99 -3.41 6.34
N VAL A 112 1.73 -3.29 6.76
CA VAL A 112 1.01 -2.02 6.72
C VAL A 112 0.98 -1.45 8.14
N ASN A 113 1.64 -0.31 8.34
CA ASN A 113 1.73 0.33 9.65
C ASN A 113 1.55 1.84 9.52
N ALA A 114 0.35 2.31 9.15
CA ALA A 114 0.10 3.73 8.89
C ALA A 114 -0.79 4.39 9.96
N ARG A 115 -0.49 5.67 10.25
CA ARG A 115 -1.17 6.48 11.27
C ARG A 115 -1.93 7.64 10.67
N GLY A 116 -3.26 7.56 10.63
CA GLY A 116 -4.11 8.66 10.17
C GLY A 116 -3.96 9.96 10.98
N GLY A 117 -3.67 11.06 10.28
CA GLY A 117 -3.47 12.39 10.86
C GLY A 117 -2.09 12.64 11.48
N SER A 118 -1.11 11.77 11.21
CA SER A 118 0.27 11.99 11.65
C SER A 118 0.97 13.06 10.83
N SER A 119 1.75 13.91 11.51
CA SER A 119 2.80 14.73 10.91
C SER A 119 4.06 13.90 10.73
N ILE A 120 4.92 14.26 9.77
CA ILE A 120 6.23 13.63 9.60
C ILE A 120 7.11 13.74 10.86
N ASN A 121 6.87 14.71 11.75
CA ASN A 121 7.60 14.80 13.03
C ASN A 121 7.37 13.58 13.92
N SER A 122 6.20 12.95 13.85
CA SER A 122 5.89 11.72 14.58
C SER A 122 6.63 10.49 14.03
N TRP A 123 7.16 10.61 12.81
CA TRP A 123 7.87 9.55 12.10
C TRP A 123 9.39 9.69 12.15
N LEU A 124 9.92 10.74 12.79
CA LEU A 124 11.36 10.87 12.98
C LEU A 124 11.82 9.89 14.06
N LYS A 125 13.03 9.34 13.89
CA LYS A 125 13.67 8.48 14.88
C LYS A 125 13.79 9.20 16.23
N GLY A 126 13.42 8.54 17.31
CA GLY A 126 13.40 9.10 18.66
C GLY A 126 12.23 10.07 18.93
N SER A 127 11.27 10.18 18.02
CA SER A 127 10.06 10.95 18.25
C SER A 127 9.27 10.41 19.44
N LYS A 128 8.64 11.29 20.22
CA LYS A 128 7.81 10.92 21.38
C LYS A 128 6.64 10.00 21.00
N ASP A 129 6.15 10.11 19.77
CA ASP A 129 5.05 9.30 19.26
C ASP A 129 5.47 7.84 18.98
N GLY A 130 6.76 7.58 18.77
CA GLY A 130 7.32 6.23 18.56
C GLY A 130 6.95 5.54 17.24
N TYR A 131 6.38 6.26 16.25
CA TYR A 131 5.84 5.58 15.05
C TYR A 131 6.92 4.98 14.16
N TYR A 132 8.10 5.60 14.14
CA TYR A 132 9.28 5.09 13.46
C TYR A 132 9.67 3.72 14.02
N GLU A 133 9.85 3.65 15.35
CA GLU A 133 10.32 2.47 16.07
C GLU A 133 9.31 1.32 15.94
N GLU A 134 8.02 1.63 16.06
CA GLU A 134 6.94 0.67 15.86
C GLU A 134 6.93 0.09 14.44
N ALA A 135 7.08 0.94 13.41
CA ALA A 135 7.17 0.46 12.05
C ALA A 135 8.42 -0.42 11.85
N LEU A 136 9.59 0.05 12.29
CA LEU A 136 10.86 -0.67 12.17
C LEU A 136 10.80 -2.04 12.87
N SER A 137 10.20 -2.11 14.06
CA SER A 137 9.99 -3.36 14.81
C SER A 137 9.18 -4.36 13.99
N ARG A 138 8.06 -3.92 13.41
CA ARG A 138 7.22 -4.78 12.55
C ARG A 138 7.93 -5.25 11.29
N VAL A 139 8.75 -4.41 10.67
CA VAL A 139 9.57 -4.80 9.51
C VAL A 139 10.56 -5.90 9.89
N ARG A 140 11.28 -5.75 11.01
CA ARG A 140 12.22 -6.76 11.51
C ARG A 140 11.54 -8.09 11.84
N ILE A 141 10.33 -8.04 12.43
CA ILE A 141 9.52 -9.25 12.65
C ILE A 141 9.19 -9.93 11.32
N ALA A 142 8.70 -9.18 10.33
CA ALA A 142 8.37 -9.74 9.02
C ALA A 142 9.58 -10.37 8.30
N MET A 143 10.76 -9.76 8.42
CA MET A 143 11.98 -10.32 7.82
C MET A 143 12.38 -11.65 8.47
N LYS A 144 12.20 -11.79 9.80
CA LYS A 144 12.42 -13.07 10.51
C LYS A 144 11.44 -14.18 10.10
N GLN A 145 10.29 -13.82 9.53
CA GLN A 145 9.28 -14.76 9.02
C GLN A 145 9.51 -15.17 7.55
N GLY A 146 10.69 -14.90 6.98
CA GLY A 146 11.03 -15.25 5.60
C GLY A 146 10.79 -14.15 4.57
N GLY A 147 10.38 -12.96 5.01
CA GLY A 147 10.18 -11.80 4.14
C GLY A 147 11.48 -11.19 3.65
N VAL A 148 11.69 -11.15 2.34
CA VAL A 148 12.82 -10.44 1.72
C VAL A 148 12.40 -9.02 1.45
N LEU A 149 12.89 -8.05 2.22
CA LEU A 149 12.50 -6.65 2.07
C LEU A 149 12.90 -6.10 0.69
N LYS A 150 11.92 -5.64 -0.08
CA LYS A 150 12.10 -5.14 -1.44
C LYS A 150 11.94 -3.63 -1.57
N ALA A 151 11.02 -3.02 -0.82
CA ALA A 151 10.83 -1.58 -0.85
C ALA A 151 9.95 -1.05 0.28
N ILE A 152 10.01 0.28 0.44
CA ILE A 152 9.10 1.06 1.29
C ILE A 152 8.22 1.93 0.41
N LEU A 153 6.91 1.88 0.68
CA LEU A 153 5.91 2.78 0.15
C LEU A 153 5.60 3.80 1.24
N TRP A 154 5.90 5.06 0.96
CA TRP A 154 5.61 6.19 1.83
C TRP A 154 4.47 7.03 1.21
N HIS A 155 3.41 7.24 1.98
CA HIS A 155 2.31 8.12 1.57
C HIS A 155 1.86 8.99 2.74
N GLN A 156 2.42 10.19 2.80
CA GLN A 156 2.13 11.18 3.81
C GLN A 156 2.45 12.58 3.28
N GLY A 157 1.87 13.59 3.89
CA GLY A 157 2.21 14.97 3.61
C GLY A 157 1.10 15.96 3.90
N GLU A 158 -0.15 15.49 4.01
CA GLU A 158 -1.30 16.37 4.19
C GLU A 158 -1.15 17.23 5.46
N ALA A 159 -0.67 16.65 6.56
CA ALA A 159 -0.43 17.39 7.81
C ALA A 159 0.70 18.44 7.73
N ASP A 160 1.61 18.32 6.75
CA ASP A 160 2.85 19.12 6.68
C ASP A 160 2.98 19.89 5.35
N CYS A 161 1.98 19.83 4.47
CA CYS A 161 2.06 20.36 3.11
C CYS A 161 2.17 21.89 3.02
N SER A 162 2.10 22.58 4.16
CA SER A 162 2.34 24.02 4.28
C SER A 162 3.82 24.40 4.19
N ASN A 163 4.75 23.48 4.49
CA ASN A 163 6.17 23.77 4.48
C ASN A 163 6.98 22.68 3.74
N PRO A 164 7.01 22.70 2.39
CA PRO A 164 7.66 21.67 1.60
C PRO A 164 9.17 21.53 1.83
N GLU A 165 9.89 22.62 2.12
CA GLU A 165 11.34 22.54 2.33
C GLU A 165 11.67 21.89 3.68
N ALA A 166 10.97 22.26 4.75
CA ALA A 166 11.13 21.58 6.03
C ALA A 166 10.71 20.11 5.95
N TYR A 167 9.66 19.80 5.18
CA TYR A 167 9.25 18.42 4.95
C TYR A 167 10.33 17.61 4.24
N LYS A 168 10.92 18.17 3.17
CA LYS A 168 11.99 17.54 2.39
C LYS A 168 13.14 17.10 3.28
N GLN A 169 13.62 17.99 4.17
CA GLN A 169 14.72 17.65 5.09
C GLN A 169 14.35 16.49 6.02
N LYS A 170 13.13 16.50 6.56
CA LYS A 170 12.63 15.44 7.44
C LYS A 170 12.44 14.11 6.70
N LEU A 171 12.00 14.14 5.44
CA LEU A 171 11.88 12.96 4.61
C LEU A 171 13.25 12.35 4.30
N ILE A 172 14.27 13.18 4.04
CA ILE A 172 15.66 12.72 3.87
C ILE A 172 16.12 12.00 5.14
N SER A 173 15.94 12.61 6.32
CA SER A 173 16.30 12.00 7.61
C SER A 173 15.57 10.67 7.84
N LEU A 174 14.25 10.65 7.66
CA LEU A 174 13.44 9.43 7.81
C LEU A 174 13.96 8.28 6.94
N VAL A 175 14.20 8.54 5.65
CA VAL A 175 14.67 7.49 4.73
C VAL A 175 16.09 7.06 5.07
N LYS A 176 16.97 8.01 5.42
CA LYS A 176 18.34 7.71 5.85
C LYS A 176 18.32 6.79 7.08
N ASP A 177 17.59 7.16 8.13
CA ASP A 177 17.52 6.40 9.37
C ASP A 177 16.96 4.99 9.13
N LEU A 178 15.88 4.86 8.34
CA LEU A 178 15.30 3.56 7.98
C LEU A 178 16.32 2.66 7.29
N ARG A 179 17.10 3.20 6.35
CA ARG A 179 18.13 2.44 5.62
C ARG A 179 19.27 2.01 6.53
N GLU A 180 19.73 2.89 7.41
CA GLU A 180 20.78 2.58 8.38
C GLU A 180 20.32 1.49 9.36
N ASP A 181 19.13 1.63 9.94
CA ASP A 181 18.62 0.67 10.93
C ASP A 181 18.18 -0.68 10.33
N LEU A 182 17.97 -0.75 9.01
CA LEU A 182 17.70 -1.98 8.27
C LEU A 182 18.96 -2.57 7.62
N ASP A 183 20.10 -1.87 7.66
CA ASP A 183 21.33 -2.22 6.95
C ASP A 183 21.12 -2.40 5.43
N MET A 184 20.36 -1.47 4.83
CA MET A 184 20.01 -1.51 3.41
C MET A 184 20.17 -0.12 2.76
N PRO A 185 21.41 0.33 2.46
CA PRO A 185 21.68 1.68 1.94
C PRO A 185 20.96 1.99 0.62
N ASP A 186 20.67 0.96 -0.17
CA ASP A 186 20.06 1.09 -1.50
C ASP A 186 18.57 0.70 -1.50
N LEU A 187 17.95 0.51 -0.33
CA LEU A 187 16.55 0.10 -0.22
C LEU A 187 15.63 1.06 -1.01
N PRO A 188 14.89 0.57 -2.03
CA PRO A 188 13.99 1.41 -2.78
C PRO A 188 12.91 2.04 -1.92
N VAL A 189 12.71 3.36 -2.07
CA VAL A 189 11.60 4.08 -1.43
C VAL A 189 10.77 4.78 -2.50
N VAL A 190 9.47 4.51 -2.53
CA VAL A 190 8.56 5.22 -3.43
C VAL A 190 7.62 6.12 -2.64
N VAL A 191 7.55 7.39 -3.06
CA VAL A 191 6.79 8.42 -2.36
C VAL A 191 5.59 8.90 -3.18
N GLY A 192 4.41 8.95 -2.58
CA GLY A 192 3.20 9.39 -3.26
C GLY A 192 2.97 10.89 -3.16
N GLN A 193 2.52 11.50 -4.25
CA GLN A 193 1.90 12.82 -4.19
C GLN A 193 0.60 12.76 -3.38
N ILE A 194 0.31 13.82 -2.62
CA ILE A 194 -1.00 14.02 -1.99
C ILE A 194 -2.01 14.53 -3.03
N SER A 195 -3.27 14.66 -2.64
CA SER A 195 -4.34 15.13 -3.51
C SER A 195 -4.04 16.48 -4.20
N GLN A 196 -4.52 16.64 -5.43
CA GLN A 196 -4.23 17.83 -6.26
C GLN A 196 -5.24 18.96 -6.10
N TRP A 197 -6.43 18.65 -5.58
CA TRP A 197 -7.44 19.66 -5.29
C TRP A 197 -7.09 20.44 -4.02
N ASN A 198 -7.62 21.66 -3.92
CA ASN A 198 -7.27 22.57 -2.84
C ASN A 198 -8.21 22.45 -1.62
N TRP A 199 -8.03 21.40 -0.83
CA TRP A 199 -8.70 21.25 0.47
C TRP A 199 -8.03 22.07 1.59
N THR A 200 -6.85 22.65 1.33
CA THR A 200 -6.02 23.33 2.35
C THR A 200 -6.46 24.76 2.66
N LYS A 201 -7.33 25.34 1.83
CA LYS A 201 -7.76 26.76 1.88
C LYS A 201 -6.63 27.79 1.70
N ARG A 202 -5.44 27.37 1.24
CA ARG A 202 -4.32 28.26 0.89
C ARG A 202 -4.33 28.53 -0.61
N GLU A 203 -3.90 29.72 -1.04
CA GLU A 203 -3.87 30.10 -2.47
C GLU A 203 -3.14 29.07 -3.35
N ALA A 204 -1.92 28.70 -2.97
CA ALA A 204 -1.13 27.71 -3.71
C ALA A 204 -1.58 26.25 -3.50
N GLY A 205 -2.51 25.99 -2.57
CA GLY A 205 -3.02 24.66 -2.25
C GLY A 205 -1.91 23.64 -1.96
N THR A 206 -2.03 22.46 -2.55
CA THR A 206 -1.05 21.36 -2.45
C THR A 206 0.04 21.42 -3.52
N VAL A 207 0.01 22.39 -4.44
CA VAL A 207 0.89 22.43 -5.62
C VAL A 207 2.37 22.47 -5.24
N PRO A 208 2.85 23.38 -4.36
CA PRO A 208 4.28 23.44 -4.00
C PRO A 208 4.79 22.13 -3.40
N PHE A 209 3.99 21.51 -2.54
CA PHE A 209 4.32 20.22 -1.91
C PHE A 209 4.44 19.12 -2.97
N ASN A 210 3.44 19.00 -3.85
CA ASN A 210 3.45 18.01 -4.91
C ASN A 210 4.56 18.23 -5.95
N GLN A 211 5.04 19.45 -6.17
CA GLN A 211 6.22 19.73 -7.00
C GLN A 211 7.52 19.28 -6.31
N MET A 212 7.63 19.42 -4.99
CA MET A 212 8.75 18.88 -4.22
C MET A 212 8.79 17.35 -4.32
N ILE A 213 7.65 16.66 -4.15
CA ILE A 213 7.58 15.18 -4.26
C ILE A 213 8.04 14.68 -5.64
N LYS A 214 7.75 15.40 -6.74
CA LYS A 214 8.24 15.02 -8.08
C LYS A 214 9.77 14.99 -8.21
N LYS A 215 10.46 15.72 -7.33
CA LYS A 215 11.91 15.84 -7.31
C LYS A 215 12.56 14.89 -6.30
N VAL A 216 11.82 13.97 -5.68
CA VAL A 216 12.35 13.11 -4.61
C VAL A 216 13.64 12.38 -5.00
N SER A 217 13.71 11.88 -6.24
CA SER A 217 14.88 11.19 -6.76
C SER A 217 16.14 12.07 -6.87
N SER A 218 16.01 13.40 -6.84
CA SER A 218 17.16 14.31 -6.87
C SER A 218 17.80 14.54 -5.51
N PHE A 219 17.15 14.13 -4.41
CA PHE A 219 17.66 14.33 -3.05
C PHE A 219 17.54 13.08 -2.16
N ILE A 220 16.92 12.00 -2.64
CA ILE A 220 16.94 10.67 -2.02
C ILE A 220 17.36 9.66 -3.10
N PRO A 221 18.58 9.11 -3.07
CA PRO A 221 19.00 8.04 -3.97
C PRO A 221 18.08 6.81 -3.87
N TYR A 222 18.01 5.98 -4.91
CA TYR A 222 17.12 4.80 -4.96
C TYR A 222 15.68 5.11 -4.57
N SER A 223 15.15 6.23 -5.07
CA SER A 223 13.76 6.61 -4.85
C SER A 223 13.06 6.99 -6.15
N ASP A 224 11.74 6.84 -6.17
CA ASP A 224 10.88 7.36 -7.22
C ASP A 224 9.60 7.92 -6.58
N TRP A 225 8.78 8.61 -7.37
CA TRP A 225 7.53 9.20 -6.92
C TRP A 225 6.33 8.70 -7.71
N VAL A 226 5.15 8.78 -7.10
CA VAL A 226 3.87 8.39 -7.70
C VAL A 226 2.98 9.61 -7.86
N SER A 227 2.46 9.81 -9.07
CA SER A 227 1.54 10.91 -9.34
C SER A 227 0.15 10.66 -8.78
N SER A 228 -0.46 11.72 -8.24
CA SER A 228 -1.87 11.78 -7.86
C SER A 228 -2.76 12.45 -8.93
N LYS A 229 -2.23 12.69 -10.15
CA LYS A 229 -2.99 13.33 -11.23
C LYS A 229 -4.18 12.46 -11.64
N GLY A 230 -5.36 13.08 -11.73
CA GLY A 230 -6.61 12.42 -12.13
C GLY A 230 -7.20 11.48 -11.07
N LEU A 231 -6.76 11.58 -9.81
CA LEU A 231 -7.37 10.86 -8.69
C LEU A 231 -8.53 11.69 -8.11
N GLY A 232 -9.63 11.03 -7.72
CA GLY A 232 -10.83 11.64 -7.16
C GLY A 232 -10.86 11.67 -5.62
N TRP A 233 -11.65 12.57 -5.05
CA TRP A 233 -11.88 12.73 -3.62
C TRP A 233 -12.89 11.74 -3.07
N TYR A 234 -12.76 11.40 -1.78
CA TYR A 234 -13.63 10.45 -1.10
C TYR A 234 -15.06 10.97 -0.86
N LYS A 235 -15.20 12.18 -0.30
CA LYS A 235 -16.50 12.79 0.01
C LYS A 235 -16.81 13.95 -0.91
N ASP A 236 -15.97 14.98 -0.82
CA ASP A 236 -16.07 16.21 -1.59
C ASP A 236 -14.67 16.83 -1.75
N GLU A 237 -14.60 17.96 -2.46
CA GLU A 237 -13.36 18.71 -2.71
C GLU A 237 -12.70 19.30 -1.45
N LYS A 238 -13.34 19.25 -0.28
CA LYS A 238 -12.76 19.70 0.99
C LYS A 238 -12.15 18.53 1.77
N ASP A 239 -12.46 17.29 1.38
CA ASP A 239 -11.87 16.09 1.95
C ASP A 239 -10.50 15.80 1.28
N PRO A 240 -9.40 15.67 2.04
CA PRO A 240 -8.08 15.37 1.46
C PRO A 240 -7.93 13.92 0.96
N HIS A 241 -8.86 13.03 1.30
CA HIS A 241 -8.72 11.59 1.05
C HIS A 241 -9.16 11.18 -0.36
N PHE A 242 -8.50 10.16 -0.89
CA PHE A 242 -8.83 9.55 -2.18
C PHE A 242 -10.03 8.59 -2.06
N ASN A 243 -10.88 8.53 -3.10
CA ASN A 243 -11.94 7.52 -3.21
C ASN A 243 -11.40 6.13 -3.61
N THR A 244 -12.30 5.17 -3.77
CA THR A 244 -11.97 3.76 -4.03
C THR A 244 -11.23 3.58 -5.35
N GLU A 245 -11.73 4.15 -6.44
CA GLU A 245 -11.09 4.08 -7.76
C GLU A 245 -9.70 4.71 -7.73
N ALA A 246 -9.57 5.85 -7.03
CA ALA A 246 -8.31 6.54 -6.87
C ALA A 246 -7.28 5.72 -6.08
N GLN A 247 -7.69 5.06 -4.98
CA GLN A 247 -6.79 4.21 -4.19
C GLN A 247 -6.29 2.99 -4.98
N LEU A 248 -7.18 2.36 -5.76
CA LEU A 248 -6.81 1.25 -6.63
C LEU A 248 -5.82 1.69 -7.72
N LEU A 249 -6.09 2.83 -8.37
CA LEU A 249 -5.20 3.39 -9.39
C LEU A 249 -3.85 3.83 -8.80
N LEU A 250 -3.87 4.45 -7.63
CA LEU A 250 -2.67 4.87 -6.90
C LEU A 250 -1.79 3.65 -6.58
N GLY A 251 -2.38 2.57 -6.06
CA GLY A 251 -1.70 1.29 -5.82
C GLY A 251 -1.01 0.72 -7.06
N LYS A 252 -1.72 0.68 -8.21
CA LYS A 252 -1.12 0.25 -9.50
C LYS A 252 0.05 1.15 -9.92
N ARG A 253 -0.03 2.45 -9.66
CA ARG A 253 1.07 3.39 -9.98
C ARG A 253 2.28 3.16 -9.08
N TYR A 254 2.09 2.86 -7.79
CA TYR A 254 3.17 2.41 -6.91
C TYR A 254 3.84 1.16 -7.45
N ALA A 255 3.06 0.14 -7.82
CA ALA A 255 3.59 -1.12 -8.35
C ALA A 255 4.45 -0.87 -9.60
N LYS A 256 3.96 -0.04 -10.52
CA LYS A 256 4.73 0.36 -11.73
C LYS A 256 6.06 1.04 -11.39
N LYS A 257 6.14 1.85 -10.33
CA LYS A 257 7.42 2.47 -9.92
C LYS A 257 8.35 1.46 -9.28
N ILE A 258 7.84 0.59 -8.40
CA ILE A 258 8.63 -0.47 -7.75
C ILE A 258 9.21 -1.45 -8.77
N LEU A 259 8.43 -1.86 -9.77
CA LEU A 259 8.89 -2.78 -10.82
C LEU A 259 10.07 -2.26 -11.65
N LYS A 260 10.37 -0.95 -11.62
CA LYS A 260 11.59 -0.42 -12.26
C LYS A 260 12.85 -0.90 -11.53
N PHE A 261 12.80 -1.04 -10.21
CA PHE A 261 13.93 -1.49 -9.40
C PHE A 261 14.18 -3.00 -9.54
N TYR A 262 13.18 -3.77 -10.00
CA TYR A 262 13.33 -5.20 -10.31
C TYR A 262 14.16 -5.48 -11.56
N LYS A 263 14.22 -4.53 -12.50
CA LYS A 263 14.97 -4.69 -13.76
C LYS A 263 16.46 -4.39 -13.63
N HIS A 264 16.90 -3.97 -12.44
CA HIS A 264 18.26 -3.56 -12.14
C HIS A 264 18.88 -4.34 -10.97
N GLN A 265 18.21 -5.42 -10.52
CA GLN A 265 18.75 -6.44 -9.61
C GLN A 265 19.06 -7.69 -10.43
#